data_AF-A0A4Q3YB39-F1
#
_entry.id   AF-A0A4Q3YB39-F1
#
_cell.length_a   1.000
_cell.length_b   1.000
_cell.length_c   1.000
_cell.angle_alpha   90.00
_cell.angle_beta   90.00
_cell.angle_gamma   90.00
#
_symmetry.space_group_name_H-M   'P 1'
#
loop_
_entity.id
_entity.type
_entity.pdbx_description
1 polymer ?
#
loop_
_entity_poly.entity_id
_entity_poly.type
_entity_poly.pdbx_seq_one_letter_code
_entity_poly.pdbx_strand_id
1 'polypeptide(L)'
;MDRYLHDVAVTRCFSFLNGAERDIPKKLRRFEFPAHNAFKATRTLRQDPKSRPGNLLKRALQNKLHSITFQSSNGVGEFAQLIGEKDFWRRVRDDMNGQRSVEEVQAQLNRIVERRNCIVHEADLYKQVKARKYALRDIDRAFADESVFFIKEFVGAIERVLS
;
A
#
# COMPACT_ATOMS: atom_id res chain seq x y z
N MET A 1 -5.74 6.26 -2.76
CA MET A 1 -4.75 5.80 -1.76
C MET A 1 -4.04 4.53 -2.22
N ASP A 2 -4.70 3.38 -2.31
CA ASP A 2 -4.05 2.09 -2.58
C ASP A 2 -3.20 2.07 -3.86
N ARG A 3 -3.75 2.56 -4.97
CA ARG A 3 -3.01 2.72 -6.24
C ARG A 3 -1.76 3.59 -6.09
N TYR A 4 -1.88 4.70 -5.36
CA TYR A 4 -0.77 5.60 -5.08
C TYR A 4 0.34 4.89 -4.29
N LEU A 5 -0.01 4.16 -3.23
CA LEU A 5 0.98 3.41 -2.44
C LEU A 5 1.69 2.33 -3.26
N HIS A 6 0.97 1.66 -4.17
CA HIS A 6 1.59 0.72 -5.12
C HIS A 6 2.62 1.40 -6.03
N ASP A 7 2.29 2.56 -6.59
CA ASP A 7 3.19 3.28 -7.48
C ASP A 7 4.46 3.76 -6.75
N VAL A 8 4.31 4.22 -5.50
CA VAL A 8 5.43 4.57 -4.63
C VAL A 8 6.26 3.34 -4.27
N ALA A 9 5.62 2.24 -3.88
CA ALA A 9 6.30 0.99 -3.50
C ALA A 9 7.14 0.45 -4.65
N VAL A 10 6.58 0.37 -5.86
CA VAL A 10 7.29 -0.11 -7.05
C VAL A 10 8.51 0.76 -7.32
N THR A 11 8.35 2.09 -7.26
CA THR A 11 9.42 3.04 -7.53
C THR A 11 10.54 2.93 -6.50
N ARG A 12 10.21 2.98 -5.20
CA ARG A 12 11.18 2.93 -4.10
C ARG A 12 11.89 1.58 -4.03
N CYS A 13 11.14 0.47 -4.09
CA CYS A 13 11.73 -0.87 -4.07
C CYS A 13 12.66 -1.10 -5.27
N PHE A 14 12.26 -0.67 -6.47
CA PHE A 14 13.12 -0.80 -7.64
C PHE A 14 14.37 0.09 -7.55
N SER A 15 14.27 1.27 -6.93
CA SER A 15 15.43 2.12 -6.65
C SER A 15 16.42 1.43 -5.70
N PHE A 16 15.94 0.80 -4.61
CA PHE A 16 16.80 0.05 -3.69
C PHE A 16 17.50 -1.12 -4.39
N LEU A 17 16.79 -1.86 -5.23
CA LEU A 17 17.36 -3.01 -5.95
C LEU A 17 18.39 -2.63 -7.01
N ASN A 18 18.37 -1.39 -7.51
CA ASN A 18 19.42 -0.86 -8.40
C ASN A 18 20.56 -0.15 -7.64
N GLY A 19 20.39 0.05 -6.33
CA GLY A 19 21.38 0.69 -5.46
C GLY A 19 22.36 -0.30 -4.83
N ALA A 20 23.05 0.13 -3.77
CA ALA A 20 23.94 -0.76 -3.04
C ALA A 20 23.14 -1.75 -2.17
N GLU A 21 23.61 -3.00 -2.10
CA GLU A 21 22.91 -4.07 -1.36
C GLU A 21 22.67 -3.73 0.13
N ARG A 22 23.61 -3.00 0.74
CA ARG A 22 23.50 -2.54 2.13
C ARG A 22 22.28 -1.65 2.39
N ASP A 23 21.81 -0.94 1.36
CA ASP A 23 20.70 0.01 1.45
C ASP A 23 19.33 -0.70 1.28
N ILE A 24 19.31 -1.98 0.86
CA ILE A 24 18.06 -2.72 0.65
C ILE A 24 17.39 -2.99 2.02
N PRO A 25 16.14 -2.56 2.23
CA PRO A 25 15.41 -2.80 3.46
C PRO A 25 15.22 -4.29 3.79
N LYS A 26 15.20 -4.66 5.08
CA LYS A 26 15.11 -6.06 5.53
C LYS A 26 13.89 -6.80 4.96
N LYS A 27 12.72 -6.15 4.91
CA LYS A 27 11.49 -6.74 4.35
C LYS A 27 11.65 -6.97 2.84
N LEU A 28 12.26 -6.03 2.12
CA LEU A 28 12.53 -6.15 0.68
C LEU A 28 13.56 -7.25 0.36
N ARG A 29 14.58 -7.47 1.21
CA ARG A 29 15.55 -8.57 1.02
C ARG A 29 14.90 -9.95 1.04
N ARG A 30 13.81 -10.10 1.78
CA ARG A 30 13.03 -11.35 1.89
C ARG A 30 11.90 -11.43 0.88
N PHE A 31 11.83 -10.47 -0.06
CA PHE A 31 10.73 -10.39 -0.99
C PHE A 31 10.92 -11.40 -2.13
N GLU A 32 10.03 -12.37 -2.21
CA GLU A 32 10.11 -13.46 -3.17
C GLU A 32 9.44 -13.11 -4.50
N PHE A 33 10.12 -13.41 -5.60
CA PHE A 33 9.57 -13.36 -6.96
C PHE A 33 10.12 -14.52 -7.80
N PRO A 34 9.43 -14.90 -8.90
CA PRO A 34 9.77 -16.11 -9.64
C PRO A 34 11.21 -16.12 -10.19
N ALA A 35 11.98 -17.15 -9.82
CA ALA A 35 13.40 -17.28 -10.18
C ALA A 35 13.63 -17.30 -11.71
N HIS A 36 12.68 -17.84 -12.48
CA HIS A 36 12.78 -17.88 -13.95
C HIS A 36 12.96 -16.48 -14.57
N ASN A 37 12.43 -15.41 -13.94
CA ASN A 37 12.62 -14.04 -14.40
C ASN A 37 14.07 -13.57 -14.22
N ALA A 38 14.72 -13.97 -13.12
CA ALA A 38 16.13 -13.68 -12.88
C ALA A 38 17.04 -14.44 -13.87
N PHE A 39 16.76 -15.71 -14.14
CA PHE A 39 17.47 -16.48 -15.16
C PHE A 39 17.29 -15.88 -16.56
N LYS A 40 16.07 -15.46 -16.91
CA LYS A 40 15.81 -14.80 -18.20
C LYS A 40 16.54 -13.47 -18.32
N ALA A 41 16.57 -12.67 -17.25
CA ALA A 41 17.26 -11.39 -17.22
C ALA A 41 18.78 -11.54 -17.41
N THR A 42 19.40 -12.46 -16.66
CA THR A 42 20.85 -12.75 -16.77
C THR A 42 21.21 -13.34 -18.13
N ARG A 43 20.39 -14.24 -18.69
CA ARG A 43 20.58 -14.76 -20.06
C ARG A 43 20.54 -13.65 -21.11
N THR A 44 19.59 -12.71 -20.98
CA THR A 44 19.45 -11.59 -21.92
C THR A 44 20.69 -10.68 -21.87
N LEU A 45 21.21 -10.38 -20.67
CA LEU A 45 22.47 -9.61 -20.50
C LEU A 45 23.69 -10.30 -21.09
N ARG A 46 23.77 -11.64 -20.99
CA ARG A 46 24.86 -12.41 -21.59
C ARG A 46 24.84 -12.39 -23.13
N GLN A 47 23.65 -12.34 -23.73
CA GLN A 47 23.48 -12.29 -25.18
C GLN A 47 23.69 -10.89 -25.74
N ASP A 48 23.21 -9.87 -25.04
CA ASP A 48 23.37 -8.47 -25.40
C ASP A 48 23.64 -7.65 -24.12
N PRO A 49 24.89 -7.24 -23.87
CA PRO A 49 25.25 -6.40 -22.72
C PRO A 49 24.57 -5.02 -22.71
N LYS A 50 24.08 -4.53 -23.87
CA LYS A 50 23.35 -3.25 -23.97
C LYS A 50 21.85 -3.41 -23.70
N SER A 51 21.36 -4.64 -23.57
CA SER A 51 19.97 -4.92 -23.26
C SER A 51 19.59 -4.38 -21.88
N ARG A 52 18.29 -4.08 -21.70
CA ARG A 52 17.72 -3.55 -20.45
C ARG A 52 16.81 -4.57 -19.75
N PRO A 53 17.29 -5.75 -19.32
CA PRO A 53 16.42 -6.77 -18.75
C PRO A 53 15.92 -6.43 -17.35
N GLY A 54 16.41 -5.36 -16.73
CA GLY A 54 15.84 -4.81 -15.48
C GLY A 54 14.34 -4.56 -15.59
N ASN A 55 13.81 -4.29 -16.79
CA ASN A 55 12.37 -4.18 -17.02
C ASN A 55 11.60 -5.50 -16.77
N LEU A 56 12.20 -6.67 -17.02
CA LEU A 56 11.59 -7.96 -16.70
C LEU A 56 11.45 -8.12 -15.18
N LEU A 57 12.50 -7.77 -14.44
CA LEU A 57 12.50 -7.82 -12.97
C LEU A 57 11.55 -6.78 -12.38
N LYS A 58 11.51 -5.57 -12.94
CA LYS A 58 10.57 -4.51 -12.54
C LYS A 58 9.12 -4.97 -12.70
N ARG A 59 8.78 -5.61 -13.82
CA ARG A 59 7.44 -6.18 -14.04
C ARG A 59 7.12 -7.30 -13.06
N ALA A 60 8.07 -8.18 -12.77
CA ALA A 60 7.88 -9.25 -11.79
C ALA A 60 7.64 -8.68 -10.38
N LEU A 61 8.43 -7.68 -9.97
CA LEU A 61 8.25 -6.95 -8.72
C LEU A 61 6.89 -6.25 -8.67
N GLN A 62 6.51 -5.56 -9.75
CA GLN A 62 5.22 -4.87 -9.84
C GLN A 62 4.05 -5.84 -9.71
N ASN A 63 4.07 -6.97 -10.41
CA ASN A 63 3.02 -7.99 -10.32
C ASN A 63 2.89 -8.55 -8.90
N LYS A 64 4.02 -8.78 -8.23
CA LYS A 64 4.03 -9.27 -6.85
C LYS A 64 3.52 -8.21 -5.87
N LEU A 65 3.95 -6.95 -6.01
CA LEU A 65 3.45 -5.85 -5.17
C LEU A 65 1.95 -5.63 -5.38
N HIS A 66 1.44 -5.69 -6.62
CA HIS A 66 0.00 -5.59 -6.93
C HIS A 66 -0.84 -6.73 -6.32
N SER A 67 -0.23 -7.85 -5.92
CA SER A 67 -0.96 -8.91 -5.19
C SER A 67 -1.15 -8.60 -3.70
N ILE A 68 -0.47 -7.58 -3.19
CA ILE A 68 -0.58 -7.09 -1.82
C ILE A 68 -1.60 -5.96 -1.81
N THR A 69 -2.37 -5.81 -0.73
CA THR A 69 -3.34 -4.71 -0.60
C THR A 69 -2.87 -3.74 0.47
N PHE A 70 -2.77 -2.45 0.14
CA PHE A 70 -2.37 -1.39 1.06
C PHE A 70 -3.58 -0.58 1.55
N GLN A 71 -4.73 -1.24 1.68
CA GLN A 71 -5.98 -0.62 2.09
C GLN A 71 -6.21 -0.71 3.60
N SER A 72 -5.39 -1.38 4.39
CA SER A 72 -5.54 -1.41 5.85
C SER A 72 -4.34 -0.77 6.53
N SER A 73 -4.48 -0.37 7.79
CA SER A 73 -3.35 0.03 8.64
C SER A 73 -2.21 -1.01 8.63
N ASN A 74 -2.54 -2.30 8.70
CA ASN A 74 -1.53 -3.36 8.57
C ASN A 74 -0.85 -3.35 7.20
N GLY A 75 -1.62 -3.25 6.11
CA GLY A 75 -1.07 -3.17 4.75
C GLY A 75 -0.18 -1.95 4.55
N VAL A 76 -0.59 -0.79 5.04
CA VAL A 76 0.23 0.44 5.00
C VAL A 76 1.48 0.29 5.87
N GLY A 77 1.41 -0.41 7.00
CA GLY A 77 2.58 -0.77 7.81
C GLY A 77 3.55 -1.68 7.06
N GLU A 78 3.04 -2.67 6.33
CA GLU A 78 3.87 -3.52 5.47
C GLU A 78 4.53 -2.73 4.34
N PHE A 79 3.79 -1.79 3.73
CA PHE A 79 4.31 -0.85 2.76
C PHE A 79 5.50 -0.05 3.32
N ALA A 80 5.36 0.53 4.51
CA ALA A 80 6.43 1.28 5.15
C ALA A 80 7.69 0.43 5.37
N GLN A 81 7.51 -0.82 5.83
CA GLN A 81 8.63 -1.76 6.00
C GLN A 81 9.30 -2.14 4.68
N LEU A 82 8.53 -2.29 3.59
CA LEU A 82 9.05 -2.61 2.26
C LEU A 82 9.96 -1.50 1.73
N ILE A 83 9.57 -0.24 1.93
CA ILE A 83 10.35 0.93 1.51
C ILE A 83 11.41 1.37 2.53
N GLY A 84 11.55 0.64 3.65
CA GLY A 84 12.57 0.90 4.67
C GLY A 84 12.27 2.08 5.58
N GLU A 85 11.04 2.59 5.59
CA GLU A 85 10.65 3.73 6.41
C GLU A 85 10.46 3.31 7.86
N LYS A 86 11.16 3.99 8.77
CA LYS A 86 11.09 3.73 10.22
C LYS A 86 10.16 4.75 10.87
N ASP A 87 9.45 4.33 11.91
CA ASP A 87 8.56 5.22 12.65
C ASP A 87 7.48 5.90 11.80
N PHE A 88 7.15 5.28 10.66
CA PHE A 88 6.24 5.80 9.64
C PHE A 88 4.96 6.38 10.23
N TRP A 89 4.27 5.60 11.07
CA TRP A 89 2.99 6.03 11.66
C TRP A 89 3.12 7.24 12.57
N ARG A 90 4.23 7.34 13.31
CA ARG A 90 4.49 8.49 14.18
C ARG A 90 4.71 9.75 13.34
N ARG A 91 5.52 9.64 12.29
CA ARG A 91 5.79 10.76 11.36
C ARG A 91 4.52 11.20 10.62
N VAL A 92 3.73 10.24 10.12
CA VAL A 92 2.45 10.54 9.45
C VAL A 92 1.49 11.24 10.40
N ARG A 93 1.38 10.78 11.66
CA ARG A 93 0.57 11.44 12.69
C ARG A 93 1.03 12.89 12.91
N ASP A 94 2.33 13.11 13.04
CA ASP A 94 2.90 14.45 13.27
C ASP A 94 2.55 15.40 12.11
N ASP A 95 2.61 14.90 10.88
CA ASP A 95 2.24 15.63 9.66
C ASP A 95 0.73 15.81 9.46
N MET A 96 -0.11 15.13 10.26
CA MET A 96 -1.58 15.30 10.33
C MET A 96 -1.98 16.20 11.51
N ASN A 97 -1.14 17.18 11.85
CA ASN A 97 -1.31 18.14 12.94
C ASN A 97 -1.23 17.55 14.37
N GLY A 98 -0.85 16.28 14.53
CA GLY A 98 -0.54 15.67 15.83
C GLY A 98 -1.68 15.57 16.84
N GLN A 99 -2.91 16.01 16.50
CA GLN A 99 -4.05 16.02 17.41
C GLN A 99 -4.58 14.61 17.72
N ARG A 100 -4.37 13.67 16.80
CA ARG A 100 -4.78 12.27 16.94
C ARG A 100 -3.62 11.42 17.43
N SER A 101 -3.90 10.38 18.19
CA SER A 101 -2.93 9.31 18.45
C SER A 101 -2.65 8.49 17.19
N VAL A 102 -1.57 7.69 17.19
CA VAL A 102 -1.29 6.78 16.09
C VAL A 102 -2.42 5.76 15.93
N GLU A 103 -2.95 5.29 17.04
CA GLU A 103 -4.03 4.30 17.11
C GLU A 103 -5.32 4.88 16.53
N GLU A 104 -5.63 6.14 16.79
CA GLU A 104 -6.79 6.84 16.23
C GLU A 104 -6.68 7.01 14.72
N VAL A 105 -5.50 7.35 14.20
CA VAL A 105 -5.25 7.44 12.75
C VAL A 105 -5.45 6.07 12.09
N GLN A 106 -4.88 5.02 12.67
CA GLN A 106 -5.03 3.66 12.16
C GLN A 106 -6.47 3.16 12.22
N ALA A 107 -7.18 3.43 13.33
CA ALA A 107 -8.56 3.05 13.51
C ALA A 107 -9.48 3.75 12.50
N GLN A 108 -9.29 5.05 12.29
CA GLN A 108 -10.07 5.81 11.30
C GLN A 108 -9.83 5.30 9.88
N LEU A 109 -8.57 5.00 9.51
CA LEU A 109 -8.25 4.38 8.22
C LEU A 109 -8.99 3.04 8.03
N ASN A 110 -8.90 2.16 9.03
CA ASN A 110 -9.56 0.85 8.97
C ASN A 110 -11.09 0.98 8.85
N ARG A 111 -11.70 1.92 9.61
CA ARG A 111 -13.15 2.20 9.56
C ARG A 111 -13.60 2.62 8.16
N ILE A 112 -12.85 3.52 7.51
CA ILE A 112 -13.17 3.98 6.14
C ILE A 112 -13.08 2.82 5.15
N VAL A 113 -12.06 1.98 5.27
CA VAL A 113 -11.83 0.86 4.36
C VAL A 113 -12.86 -0.25 4.55
N GLU A 114 -13.21 -0.57 5.79
CA GLU A 114 -14.28 -1.50 6.10
C GLU A 114 -15.59 -1.02 5.48
N ARG A 115 -15.93 0.27 5.65
CA ARG A 115 -17.13 0.86 5.05
C ARG A 115 -17.11 0.76 3.53
N ARG A 116 -15.99 1.07 2.88
CA ARG A 116 -15.81 0.94 1.43
C ARG A 116 -15.96 -0.51 0.96
N ASN A 117 -15.46 -1.48 1.73
CA ASN A 117 -15.60 -2.90 1.40
C ASN A 117 -17.05 -3.37 1.54
N CYS A 118 -17.78 -2.90 2.57
CA CYS A 118 -19.21 -3.15 2.70
C CYS A 118 -20.00 -2.63 1.48
N ILE A 119 -19.71 -1.40 1.03
CA ILE A 119 -20.37 -0.81 -0.14
C ILE A 119 -20.07 -1.62 -1.41
N VAL A 120 -18.79 -1.90 -1.67
CA VAL A 120 -18.34 -2.50 -2.94
C VAL A 120 -18.65 -4.01 -3.02
N HIS A 121 -18.47 -4.76 -1.94
CA HIS A 121 -18.54 -6.22 -1.97
C HIS A 121 -19.82 -6.80 -1.36
N GLU A 122 -20.49 -6.05 -0.49
CA GLU A 122 -21.68 -6.53 0.21
C GLU A 122 -22.96 -5.80 -0.23
N ALA A 123 -22.90 -5.02 -1.33
CA ALA A 123 -23.98 -4.14 -1.79
C ALA A 123 -24.51 -3.22 -0.66
N ASP A 124 -23.65 -2.95 0.31
CA ASP A 124 -23.94 -2.22 1.52
C ASP A 124 -25.04 -2.77 2.45
N LEU A 125 -25.34 -4.06 2.36
CA LEU A 125 -26.40 -4.69 3.13
C LEU A 125 -25.94 -5.15 4.53
N TYR A 126 -26.80 -5.00 5.55
CA TYR A 126 -26.56 -5.64 6.84
C TYR A 126 -26.48 -7.17 6.69
N LYS A 127 -25.42 -7.79 7.22
CA LYS A 127 -25.30 -9.24 7.36
C LYS A 127 -26.31 -9.75 8.40
N GLN A 128 -27.51 -10.14 7.98
CA GLN A 128 -28.49 -10.78 8.87
C GLN A 128 -28.39 -12.32 8.79
N VAL A 129 -28.29 -12.97 9.96
CA VAL A 129 -28.23 -14.43 10.08
C VAL A 129 -29.63 -15.07 10.06
N LYS A 130 -30.68 -14.33 10.43
CA LYS A 130 -32.08 -14.80 10.45
C LYS A 130 -33.06 -13.66 10.17
N ALA A 131 -33.36 -13.39 8.89
CA ALA A 131 -34.66 -12.91 8.40
C ALA A 131 -34.57 -12.53 6.92
N ARG A 132 -35.66 -12.76 6.18
CA ARG A 132 -35.82 -12.46 4.74
C ARG A 132 -35.92 -10.95 4.40
N LYS A 133 -35.40 -10.05 5.25
CA LYS A 133 -35.47 -8.59 5.03
C LYS A 133 -34.07 -8.03 4.87
N TYR A 134 -33.77 -7.57 3.66
CA TYR A 134 -32.55 -6.84 3.35
C TYR A 134 -32.72 -5.39 3.81
N ALA A 135 -31.75 -4.90 4.58
CA ALA A 135 -31.65 -3.49 4.94
C ALA A 135 -30.27 -2.97 4.52
N LEU A 136 -30.25 -1.78 3.92
CA LEU A 136 -29.02 -1.05 3.62
C LEU A 136 -28.48 -0.44 4.91
N ARG A 137 -27.16 -0.38 5.04
CA ARG A 137 -26.50 0.34 6.12
C ARG A 137 -26.65 1.85 5.88
N ASP A 138 -26.92 2.59 6.95
CA ASP A 138 -26.98 4.05 6.86
C ASP A 138 -25.60 4.64 6.49
N ILE A 139 -25.62 5.64 5.61
CA ILE A 139 -24.50 6.53 5.35
C ILE A 139 -25.02 7.95 5.33
N ASP A 140 -24.43 8.80 6.16
CA ASP A 140 -24.70 10.23 6.09
C ASP A 140 -23.59 10.95 5.31
N ARG A 141 -23.93 12.16 4.88
CA ARG A 141 -23.01 13.01 4.12
C ARG A 141 -21.80 13.44 4.96
N ALA A 142 -21.98 13.64 6.26
CA ALA A 142 -20.90 14.09 7.14
C ALA A 142 -19.78 13.06 7.21
N PHE A 143 -20.12 11.78 7.39
CA PHE A 143 -19.18 10.67 7.35
C PHE A 143 -18.45 10.58 6.01
N ALA A 144 -19.15 10.76 4.89
CA ALA A 144 -18.54 10.73 3.57
C ALA A 144 -17.52 11.88 3.40
N ASP A 145 -17.91 13.10 3.77
CA ASP A 145 -17.06 14.29 3.69
C ASP A 145 -15.83 14.16 4.62
N GLU A 146 -16.03 13.72 5.87
CA GLU A 146 -14.95 13.43 6.82
C GLU A 146 -13.99 12.35 6.30
N SER A 147 -14.51 11.29 5.69
CA SER A 147 -13.70 10.20 5.13
C SER A 147 -12.83 10.68 3.97
N VAL A 148 -13.39 11.48 3.06
CA VAL A 148 -12.65 12.05 1.93
C VAL A 148 -11.58 13.01 2.42
N PHE A 149 -11.93 13.89 3.37
CA PHE A 149 -10.98 14.82 3.98
C PHE A 149 -9.83 14.07 4.67
N PHE A 150 -10.16 13.09 5.51
CA PHE A 150 -9.17 12.25 6.19
C PHE A 150 -8.22 11.57 5.22
N ILE A 151 -8.72 10.93 4.16
CA ILE A 151 -7.86 10.23 3.18
C ILE A 151 -6.98 11.21 2.43
N LYS A 152 -7.47 12.41 2.12
CA LYS A 152 -6.67 13.46 1.48
C LYS A 152 -5.55 13.94 2.39
N GLU A 153 -5.85 14.23 3.65
CA GLU A 153 -4.83 14.60 4.64
C GLU A 153 -3.81 13.48 4.85
N PHE A 154 -4.28 12.24 4.99
CA PHE A 154 -3.45 11.07 5.20
C PHE A 154 -2.47 10.83 4.05
N VAL A 155 -2.95 10.87 2.80
CA VAL A 155 -2.06 10.74 1.62
C VAL A 155 -1.08 11.91 1.56
N GLY A 156 -1.51 13.14 1.83
CA GLY A 156 -0.62 14.30 1.86
C GLY A 156 0.46 14.21 2.95
N ALA A 157 0.13 13.66 4.12
CA ALA A 157 1.10 13.39 5.17
C ALA A 157 2.10 12.31 4.75
N ILE A 158 1.64 11.24 4.10
CA ILE A 158 2.55 10.22 3.53
C ILE A 158 3.51 10.85 2.52
N GLU A 159 3.03 11.71 1.62
CA GLU A 159 3.89 12.40 0.65
C GLU A 159 4.99 13.22 1.32
N ARG A 160 4.67 13.95 2.40
CA ARG A 160 5.65 14.73 3.17
C ARG A 160 6.65 13.85 3.91
N VAL A 161 6.20 12.77 4.53
CA VAL A 161 7.07 11.78 5.21
C VAL A 161 8.05 11.15 4.24
N LEU A 162 7.61 10.89 3.00
CA LEU A 162 8.38 10.20 1.98
C LEU A 162 9.15 11.12 1.03
N SER A 163 9.02 12.44 1.15
CA SER A 163 9.82 13.42 0.39
C SER A 163 11.23 13.49 0.95
#